data_AF-A0A1Z5L3X0-F1
#
_entry.id   AF-A0A1Z5L3X0-F1
#
_cell.length_a   1.000
_cell.length_b   1.000
_cell.length_c   1.000
_cell.angle_alpha   90.00
_cell.angle_beta   90.00
_cell.angle_gamma   90.00
#
_symmetry.space_group_name_H-M   'P 1'
#
loop_
_entity.id
_entity.type
_entity.pdbx_description
1 polymer ?
#
loop_
_entity_poly.entity_id
_entity_poly.type
_entity_poly.pdbx_seq_one_letter_code
_entity_poly.pdbx_strand_id
1 'polypeptide(L)'
;MCYSGLLKNGRQCPVDKECFDVSSVQLSWLTQREIESRMALCINFKSGCSFTGTVEQMRRHFLKDCDFHAVTCMHCKGNVLRRDIIDHYTRCFQHQTRPASVTCVPDVSTGFTTEFSSHQKKEDEKNNVLQQQMNTHRELLEKILEKQERLDVMLSNGSNELGAQVKEQTRICGEVVNNALESSLKEMTEALRVQQSVSDRVRDLSLCVEELHGSLMVEVEKQSKECAEGMQKNEQLLKAVLKKHGASAAYMNEGVKALLQRIEDMKFMNANVPASTSRPTQVICKNSQKTKSVEESANAIRLLRSSGPLEVFWRFQSIAEFLKEGRESEVTRSSDVLVFCGYSVRLKMYAKRCIDNTFLFCGYSVRLKMYAKRCIDNTFFMFLSAYMSEFNGFPFKVALFHSLHICVGESKRRGGNYKRNFGTIQVFPRLLS
;
A
#
# COMPACT_ATOMS: atom_id res chain seq x y z
N MET A 1 18.63 15.99 -9.66
CA MET A 1 18.57 15.79 -11.12
C MET A 1 17.67 14.59 -11.37
N CYS A 2 16.61 14.70 -12.17
CA CYS A 2 15.68 13.58 -12.42
C CYS A 2 16.07 12.81 -13.69
N TYR A 3 15.79 11.50 -13.74
CA TYR A 3 16.07 10.64 -14.89
C TYR A 3 15.47 11.19 -16.21
N SER A 4 14.27 11.76 -16.14
CA SER A 4 13.61 12.40 -17.29
C SER A 4 14.37 13.61 -17.83
N GLY A 5 15.15 14.31 -17.01
CA GLY A 5 16.05 15.38 -17.46
C GLY A 5 17.27 14.84 -18.21
N LEU A 6 17.82 13.70 -17.79
CA LEU A 6 18.97 13.06 -18.45
C LEU A 6 18.61 12.53 -19.84
N LEU A 7 17.40 12.01 -20.01
CA LEU A 7 16.91 11.56 -21.32
C LEU A 7 16.80 12.69 -22.35
N LYS A 8 16.54 13.92 -21.89
CA LYS A 8 16.44 15.11 -22.76
C LYS A 8 17.81 15.69 -23.11
N ASN A 9 18.81 15.50 -22.24
CA ASN A 9 20.13 16.09 -22.37
C ASN A 9 21.17 15.09 -22.92
N GLY A 10 20.77 14.27 -23.90
CA GLY A 10 21.71 13.42 -24.64
C GLY A 10 22.12 12.11 -23.96
N ARG A 11 21.44 11.66 -22.90
CA ARG A 11 21.66 10.35 -22.25
C ARG A 11 23.11 10.13 -21.78
N GLN A 12 23.70 11.18 -21.24
CA GLN A 12 25.01 11.10 -20.61
C GLN A 12 24.87 10.96 -19.09
N CYS A 13 25.64 10.05 -18.51
CA CYS A 13 25.71 9.87 -17.07
C CYS A 13 26.34 11.13 -16.46
N PRO A 14 25.73 11.74 -15.43
CA PRO A 14 26.23 12.98 -14.86
C PRO A 14 27.55 12.81 -14.10
N VAL A 15 27.92 11.58 -13.73
CA VAL A 15 29.10 11.25 -12.92
C VAL A 15 30.35 11.13 -13.80
N ASP A 16 30.32 10.27 -14.80
CA ASP A 16 31.47 9.93 -15.66
C ASP A 16 31.39 10.56 -17.06
N LYS A 17 30.25 11.18 -17.41
CA LYS A 17 29.94 11.78 -18.73
C LYS A 17 29.83 10.76 -19.88
N GLU A 18 29.82 9.47 -19.58
CA GLU A 18 29.64 8.45 -20.61
C GLU A 18 28.18 8.36 -21.07
N CYS A 19 27.99 8.05 -22.35
CA CYS A 19 26.67 7.79 -22.90
C CYS A 19 26.17 6.43 -22.41
N PHE A 20 24.92 6.36 -21.95
CA PHE A 20 24.29 5.10 -21.55
C PHE A 20 23.08 4.79 -22.41
N ASP A 21 22.79 3.50 -22.59
CA ASP A 21 21.54 3.09 -23.21
C ASP A 21 20.40 3.01 -22.18
N VAL A 22 19.18 3.35 -22.60
CA VAL A 22 18.00 3.33 -21.74
C VAL A 22 17.73 1.93 -21.19
N SER A 23 18.03 0.86 -21.94
CA SER A 23 17.85 -0.51 -21.47
C SER A 23 18.89 -0.93 -20.44
N SER A 24 20.01 -0.22 -20.35
CA SER A 24 21.08 -0.50 -19.38
C SER A 24 20.86 0.17 -18.02
N VAL A 25 19.81 1.00 -17.89
CA VAL A 25 19.45 1.67 -16.64
C VAL A 25 18.44 0.84 -15.87
N GLN A 26 18.87 0.29 -14.73
CA GLN A 26 17.98 -0.39 -13.81
C GLN A 26 17.51 0.56 -12.71
N LEU A 27 16.21 0.52 -12.40
CA LEU A 27 15.70 1.17 -11.20
C LEU A 27 16.13 0.37 -9.98
N SER A 28 17.03 0.95 -9.17
CA SER A 28 17.36 0.41 -7.86
C SER A 28 16.46 1.09 -6.81
N TRP A 29 15.70 0.29 -6.08
CA TRP A 29 14.92 0.76 -4.95
C TRP A 29 15.74 0.55 -3.68
N LEU A 30 16.19 1.63 -3.07
CA LEU A 30 16.71 1.58 -1.71
C LEU A 30 15.54 1.79 -0.76
N THR A 31 15.41 0.90 0.22
CA THR A 31 14.47 1.10 1.33
C THR A 31 14.90 2.32 2.14
N GLN A 32 13.95 2.95 2.83
CA GLN A 32 14.25 4.09 3.72
C GLN A 32 15.37 3.74 4.72
N ARG A 33 15.34 2.53 5.29
CA ARG A 33 16.37 2.04 6.22
C ARG A 33 17.75 1.93 5.57
N GLU A 34 17.83 1.48 4.33
CA GLU A 34 19.09 1.40 3.59
C GLU A 34 19.63 2.77 3.20
N ILE A 35 18.78 3.75 2.94
CA ILE A 35 19.19 5.14 2.70
C ILE A 35 19.71 5.75 4.01
N GLU A 36 18.95 5.59 5.10
CA GLU A 36 19.27 6.13 6.41
C GLU A 36 20.57 5.58 6.98
N SER A 37 20.96 4.36 6.60
CA SER A 37 22.20 3.71 7.03
C SER A 37 23.44 4.08 6.21
N ARG A 38 23.30 4.77 5.06
CA ARG A 38 24.47 5.19 4.26
C ARG A 38 25.26 6.27 5.00
N MET A 39 26.59 6.20 4.84
CA MET A 39 27.49 7.25 5.33
C MET A 39 27.33 8.52 4.49
N ALA A 40 27.28 9.66 5.17
CA ALA A 40 27.16 10.98 4.59
C ALA A 40 28.07 11.98 5.33
N LEU A 41 28.62 12.92 4.56
CA LEU A 41 29.28 14.11 5.10
C LEU A 41 28.22 15.16 5.47
N CYS A 42 28.54 16.01 6.44
CA CYS A 42 27.69 17.17 6.72
C CYS A 42 27.54 18.06 5.48
N ILE A 43 26.33 18.59 5.26
CA ILE A 43 26.03 19.52 4.16
C ILE A 43 26.93 20.78 4.26
N ASN A 44 27.30 21.18 5.48
CA ASN A 44 28.20 22.31 5.75
C ASN A 44 29.68 21.93 5.70
N PHE A 45 30.07 20.81 5.08
CA PHE A 45 31.48 20.40 4.94
C PHE A 45 32.34 21.46 4.27
N LYS A 46 31.83 22.12 3.23
CA LYS A 46 32.51 23.24 2.56
C LYS A 46 32.71 24.46 3.45
N SER A 47 31.91 24.60 4.51
CA SER A 47 32.03 25.67 5.50
C SER A 47 32.96 25.29 6.66
N GLY A 48 33.54 24.09 6.66
CA GLY A 48 34.50 23.63 7.67
C GLY A 48 33.99 22.53 8.60
N CYS A 49 32.75 22.05 8.43
CA CYS A 49 32.23 20.96 9.26
C CYS A 49 32.83 19.59 8.87
N SER A 50 33.57 18.94 9.76
CA SER A 50 34.18 17.62 9.51
C SER A 50 33.27 16.42 9.86
N PHE A 51 32.02 16.66 10.27
CA PHE A 51 31.13 15.59 10.69
C PHE A 51 30.87 14.58 9.56
N THR A 52 31.00 13.30 9.91
CA THR A 52 30.74 12.14 9.05
C THR A 52 29.96 11.11 9.86
N GLY A 53 28.84 10.63 9.33
CA GLY A 53 27.96 9.66 10.02
C GLY A 53 26.91 9.11 9.08
N THR A 54 25.97 8.30 9.61
CA THR A 54 24.84 7.84 8.79
C THR A 54 23.95 9.00 8.36
N VAL A 55 23.12 8.84 7.32
CA VAL A 55 22.17 9.89 6.89
C VAL A 55 21.26 10.33 8.04
N GLU A 56 20.81 9.40 8.89
CA GLU A 56 20.02 9.72 10.08
C GLU A 56 20.80 10.59 11.08
N GLN A 57 22.05 10.22 11.36
CA GLN A 57 22.93 10.96 12.26
C GLN A 57 23.31 12.34 11.68
N MET A 58 23.58 12.43 10.38
CA MET A 58 23.85 13.68 9.68
C MET A 58 22.66 14.62 9.73
N ARG A 59 21.43 14.12 9.54
CA ARG A 59 20.21 14.91 9.70
C ARG A 59 20.09 15.50 11.11
N ARG A 60 20.35 14.68 12.13
CA ARG A 60 20.33 15.11 13.53
C ARG A 60 21.38 16.18 13.81
N HIS A 61 22.62 15.93 13.39
CA HIS A 61 23.73 16.85 13.49
C HIS A 61 23.43 18.20 12.80
N PHE A 62 22.94 18.18 11.55
CA PHE A 62 22.65 19.40 10.81
C PHE A 62 21.62 20.30 11.53
N LEU A 63 20.58 19.71 12.10
CA LEU A 63 19.51 20.45 12.78
C LEU A 63 19.97 20.99 14.14
N LYS A 64 20.65 20.16 14.94
CA LYS A 64 20.88 20.43 16.37
C LYS A 64 22.31 20.82 16.69
N ASP A 65 23.29 20.20 16.06
CA ASP A 65 24.66 20.17 16.58
C ASP A 65 25.70 20.84 15.65
N CYS A 66 25.30 21.26 14.44
CA CYS A 66 26.23 21.81 13.47
C CYS A 66 26.59 23.28 13.77
N ASP A 67 27.78 23.50 14.31
CA ASP A 67 28.36 24.83 14.58
C ASP A 67 28.55 25.69 13.32
N PHE A 68 28.76 25.03 12.18
CA PHE A 68 28.92 25.66 10.86
C PHE A 68 27.59 25.89 10.14
N HIS A 69 26.46 25.70 10.82
CA HIS A 69 25.15 25.98 10.26
C HIS A 69 24.96 27.49 10.12
N ALA A 70 24.66 27.96 8.91
CA ALA A 70 24.39 29.37 8.68
C ALA A 70 23.00 29.74 9.22
N VAL A 71 22.95 30.74 10.10
CA VAL A 71 21.74 31.33 10.66
C VAL A 71 21.63 32.79 10.25
N THR A 72 20.41 33.30 10.11
CA THR A 72 20.17 34.70 9.78
C THR A 72 20.04 35.54 11.04
N CYS A 73 20.87 36.57 11.18
CA CYS A 73 20.74 37.52 12.28
C CYS A 73 19.41 38.30 12.18
N MET A 74 18.65 38.37 13.27
CA MET A 74 17.35 39.05 13.26
C MET A 74 17.47 40.57 13.07
N HIS A 75 18.61 41.16 13.45
CA HIS A 75 18.85 42.61 13.42
C HIS A 75 19.36 43.11 12.07
N CYS A 76 20.45 42.53 11.55
CA CYS A 76 21.06 42.98 10.29
C CYS A 76 20.68 42.15 9.06
N LYS A 77 19.94 41.03 9.25
CA LYS A 77 19.61 40.04 8.20
C LYS A 77 20.83 39.37 7.54
N GLY A 78 22.03 39.55 8.09
CA GLY A 78 23.24 38.88 7.64
C GLY A 78 23.24 37.39 7.98
N ASN A 79 23.89 36.59 7.14
CA ASN A 79 24.15 35.18 7.41
C ASN A 79 25.40 35.05 8.29
N VAL A 80 25.27 34.35 9.41
CA VAL A 80 26.32 34.16 10.42
C VAL A 80 26.36 32.68 10.78
N LEU A 81 27.53 32.12 11.09
CA LEU A 81 27.60 30.74 11.56
C LEU A 81 26.99 30.63 12.96
N ARG A 82 26.34 29.51 13.27
CA ARG A 82 25.71 29.26 14.57
C ARG A 82 26.70 29.46 15.73
N ARG A 83 27.95 29.03 15.60
CA ARG A 83 28.99 29.25 16.62
C ARG A 83 29.31 30.73 16.89
N ASP A 84 29.12 31.59 15.89
CA ASP A 84 29.51 33.00 15.91
C ASP A 84 28.31 33.93 16.17
N ILE A 85 27.08 33.39 16.30
CA ILE A 85 25.86 34.21 16.37
C ILE A 85 25.78 35.07 17.64
N ILE A 86 26.30 34.58 18.78
CA ILE A 86 26.30 35.32 20.05
C ILE A 86 27.25 36.51 19.95
N ASP A 87 28.47 36.28 19.49
CA ASP A 87 29.48 37.32 19.26
C ASP A 87 29.02 38.34 18.22
N HIS A 88 28.38 37.87 17.15
CA HIS A 88 27.78 38.76 16.16
C HIS A 88 26.66 39.60 16.77
N TYR A 89 25.75 39.00 17.55
CA TYR A 89 24.60 39.67 18.12
C TYR A 89 25.01 40.83 19.04
N THR A 90 26.02 40.62 19.89
CA THR A 90 26.52 41.67 20.80
C THR A 90 27.09 42.88 20.05
N ARG A 91 27.85 42.66 18.97
CA ARG A 91 28.40 43.73 18.12
C ARG A 91 27.33 44.39 17.26
N CYS A 92 26.44 43.59 16.66
CA CYS A 92 25.38 44.06 15.78
C CYS A 92 24.38 44.96 16.53
N PHE A 93 24.08 44.64 17.79
CA PHE A 93 23.17 45.43 18.62
C PHE A 93 23.76 46.80 18.98
N GLN A 94 25.06 46.87 19.28
CA GLN A 94 25.76 48.13 19.61
C GLN A 94 25.85 49.09 18.42
N HIS A 95 25.95 48.56 17.19
CA HIS A 95 26.00 49.40 15.99
C HIS A 95 24.64 49.98 15.57
N GLN A 96 23.51 49.46 16.08
CA GLN A 96 22.18 50.06 15.83
C GLN A 96 21.77 51.08 16.90
N THR A 97 22.41 51.10 18.06
CA THR A 97 22.00 51.90 19.22
C THR A 97 22.84 53.16 19.44
N ARG A 98 23.77 53.52 18.54
CA ARG A 98 24.50 54.80 18.66
C ARG A 98 23.54 55.97 18.36
N PRO A 99 23.11 56.76 19.35
CA PRO A 99 22.36 57.97 19.08
C PRO A 99 23.33 58.99 18.48
N ALA A 100 22.83 59.81 17.56
CA ALA A 100 23.52 61.05 17.21
C ALA A 100 23.83 61.81 18.51
N SER A 101 25.09 62.19 18.67
CA SER A 101 25.61 63.00 19.77
C SER A 101 24.73 64.23 19.98
N VAL A 102 23.94 64.23 21.06
CA VAL A 102 23.20 65.41 21.52
C VAL A 102 24.18 66.31 22.26
N THR A 103 24.38 67.48 21.68
CA THR A 103 25.15 68.60 22.19
C THR A 103 24.60 69.06 23.55
N CYS A 104 25.47 69.12 24.55
CA CYS A 104 25.18 69.75 25.84
C CYS A 104 24.96 71.26 25.65
N VAL A 105 23.95 71.83 26.31
CA VAL A 105 23.76 73.28 26.45
C VAL A 105 23.59 73.61 27.94
N PRO A 106 24.23 74.66 28.47
CA PRO A 106 24.40 74.86 29.90
C PRO A 106 23.25 75.62 30.59
N ASP A 107 23.19 75.30 31.88
CA ASP A 107 22.67 76.00 33.06
C ASP A 107 22.29 77.49 32.92
N VAL A 108 21.04 77.82 33.27
CA VAL A 108 20.62 79.15 33.71
C VAL A 108 19.69 78.98 34.91
N SER A 109 20.25 79.30 36.08
CA SER A 109 19.55 79.48 37.33
C SER A 109 19.07 80.93 37.44
N THR A 110 17.76 81.18 37.55
CA THR A 110 17.21 82.29 38.37
C THR A 110 15.68 82.22 38.55
N GLY A 111 15.27 81.99 39.81
CA GLY A 111 14.17 82.64 40.54
C GLY A 111 12.75 82.67 39.98
N PHE A 112 11.84 81.84 40.53
CA PHE A 112 10.40 82.15 40.67
C PHE A 112 9.77 81.34 41.82
N THR A 113 9.78 81.90 43.03
CA THR A 113 9.15 81.33 44.24
C THR A 113 7.78 81.96 44.48
N THR A 114 6.73 81.43 43.83
CA THR A 114 5.36 81.38 44.40
C THR A 114 4.37 80.49 43.61
N GLU A 115 4.68 80.07 42.38
CA GLU A 115 3.81 79.18 41.59
C GLU A 115 4.10 77.68 41.76
N PHE A 116 5.27 77.30 42.30
CA PHE A 116 5.69 75.90 42.46
C PHE A 116 4.81 75.08 43.45
N SER A 117 4.20 75.75 44.44
CA SER A 117 3.42 75.08 45.50
C SER A 117 2.10 74.47 45.01
N SER A 118 1.49 75.05 43.97
CA SER A 118 0.24 74.52 43.39
C SER A 118 0.49 73.38 42.39
N HIS A 119 1.62 73.40 41.69
CA HIS A 119 2.07 72.33 40.80
C HIS A 119 2.54 71.09 41.56
N GLN A 120 3.32 71.28 42.64
CA GLN A 120 3.78 70.19 43.51
C GLN A 120 2.60 69.38 44.08
N LYS A 121 1.56 70.05 44.58
CA LYS A 121 0.36 69.38 45.12
C LYS A 121 -0.40 68.56 44.07
N LYS A 122 -0.47 69.05 42.82
CA LYS A 122 -1.10 68.30 41.71
C LYS A 122 -0.28 67.07 41.30
N GLU A 123 1.04 67.14 41.40
CA GLU A 123 1.92 65.99 41.14
C GLU A 123 1.82 64.96 42.26
N ASP A 124 1.77 65.39 43.52
CA ASP A 124 1.58 64.50 44.67
C ASP A 124 0.23 63.78 44.63
N GLU A 125 -0.83 64.46 44.20
CA GLU A 125 -2.15 63.86 44.03
C GLU A 125 -2.18 62.84 42.87
N LYS A 126 -1.51 63.14 41.75
CA LYS A 126 -1.32 62.18 40.65
C LYS A 126 -0.50 60.96 41.09
N ASN A 127 0.56 61.17 41.87
CA ASN A 127 1.39 60.09 42.40
C ASN A 127 0.59 59.19 43.35
N ASN A 128 -0.27 59.76 44.20
CA ASN A 128 -1.17 58.98 45.05
C ASN A 128 -2.17 58.14 44.24
N VAL A 129 -2.75 58.71 43.17
CA VAL A 129 -3.65 57.96 42.26
C VAL A 129 -2.90 56.83 41.56
N LEU A 130 -1.70 57.08 41.05
CA LEU A 130 -0.86 56.05 40.42
C LEU A 130 -0.46 54.95 41.40
N GLN A 131 -0.13 55.31 42.65
CA GLN A 131 0.19 54.36 43.69
C GLN A 131 -1.01 53.47 44.03
N GLN A 132 -2.22 54.04 44.10
CA GLN A 132 -3.45 53.29 44.32
C GLN A 132 -3.73 52.34 43.14
N GLN A 133 -3.55 52.80 41.90
CA GLN A 133 -3.67 51.95 40.70
C GLN A 133 -2.64 50.81 40.66
N MET A 134 -1.40 51.07 41.09
CA MET A 134 -0.38 50.02 41.19
C MET A 134 -0.77 48.95 42.22
N ASN A 135 -1.33 49.35 43.35
CA ASN A 135 -1.77 48.41 44.38
C ASN A 135 -2.95 47.55 43.89
N THR A 136 -3.92 48.14 43.18
CA THR A 136 -5.05 47.37 42.61
C THR A 136 -4.60 46.42 41.51
N HIS A 137 -3.64 46.82 40.66
CA HIS A 137 -3.04 45.93 39.67
C HIS A 137 -2.27 44.77 40.30
N ARG A 138 -1.55 45.01 41.41
CA ARG A 138 -0.85 43.95 42.15
C ARG A 138 -1.82 42.87 42.63
N GLU A 139 -2.94 43.26 43.25
CA GLU A 139 -3.96 42.31 43.71
C GLU A 139 -4.59 41.51 42.56
N LEU A 140 -4.80 42.14 41.39
CA LEU A 140 -5.30 41.45 40.21
C LEU A 140 -4.30 40.41 39.68
N LEU A 141 -3.00 40.74 39.68
CA LEU A 141 -1.95 39.82 39.26
C LEU A 141 -1.86 38.59 40.19
N GLU A 142 -1.97 38.78 41.50
CA GLU A 142 -2.00 37.67 42.46
C GLU A 142 -3.19 36.73 42.20
N LYS A 143 -4.39 37.29 41.98
CA LYS A 143 -5.58 36.50 41.62
C LYS A 143 -5.44 35.75 40.28
N ILE A 144 -4.72 36.32 39.32
CA ILE A 144 -4.45 35.66 38.03
C ILE A 144 -3.47 34.50 38.23
N LEU A 145 -2.41 34.70 39.01
CA LEU A 145 -1.42 33.66 39.30
C LEU A 145 -2.07 32.47 40.02
N GLU A 146 -2.93 32.71 41.01
CA GLU A 146 -3.67 31.63 41.70
C GLU A 146 -4.56 30.84 40.74
N LYS A 147 -5.23 31.51 39.79
CA LYS A 147 -6.06 30.84 38.78
C LYS A 147 -5.20 30.04 37.81
N GLN A 148 -4.03 30.55 37.43
CA GLN A 148 -3.09 29.86 36.56
C GLN A 148 -2.61 28.56 37.20
N GLU A 149 -2.22 28.60 38.49
CA GLU A 149 -1.77 27.42 39.23
C GLU A 149 -2.87 26.35 39.32
N ARG A 150 -4.12 26.76 39.58
CA ARG A 150 -5.27 25.83 39.59
C ARG A 150 -5.50 25.18 38.22
N LEU A 151 -5.37 25.95 37.13
CA LEU A 151 -5.50 25.43 35.77
C LEU A 151 -4.38 24.44 35.44
N ASP A 152 -3.14 24.73 35.85
CA ASP A 152 -2.00 23.86 35.60
C ASP A 152 -2.14 22.50 36.32
N VAL A 153 -2.68 22.50 37.55
CA VAL A 153 -3.00 21.26 38.28
C VAL A 153 -4.10 20.48 37.57
N MET A 154 -5.18 21.15 37.13
CA MET A 154 -6.27 20.48 36.40
C MET A 154 -5.80 19.89 35.07
N LEU A 155 -4.98 20.61 34.32
CA LEU A 155 -4.40 20.15 33.05
C LEU A 155 -3.47 18.96 33.26
N SER A 156 -2.63 19.00 34.30
CA SER A 156 -1.72 17.90 34.64
C SER A 156 -2.49 16.63 35.00
N ASN A 157 -3.54 16.76 35.82
CA ASN A 157 -4.39 15.63 36.19
C ASN A 157 -5.13 15.04 34.98
N GLY A 158 -5.73 15.89 34.13
CA GLY A 158 -6.40 15.45 32.91
C GLY A 158 -5.45 14.79 31.91
N SER A 159 -4.22 15.31 31.78
CA SER A 159 -3.19 14.70 30.92
C SER A 159 -2.78 13.32 31.42
N ASN A 160 -2.62 13.14 32.73
CA ASN A 160 -2.28 11.86 33.35
C ASN A 160 -3.39 10.82 33.16
N GLU A 161 -4.65 11.21 33.38
CA GLU A 161 -5.80 10.33 33.20
C GLU A 161 -5.99 9.91 31.74
N LEU A 162 -5.89 10.86 30.80
CA LEU A 162 -5.92 10.56 29.38
C LEU A 162 -4.76 9.64 28.98
N GLY A 163 -3.57 9.87 29.51
CA GLY A 163 -2.39 9.02 29.30
C GLY A 163 -2.61 7.59 29.80
N ALA A 164 -3.26 7.41 30.95
CA ALA A 164 -3.62 6.09 31.48
C ALA A 164 -4.67 5.39 30.59
N GLN A 165 -5.71 6.11 30.16
CA GLN A 165 -6.74 5.56 29.27
C GLN A 165 -6.17 5.14 27.91
N VAL A 166 -5.29 5.95 27.31
CA VAL A 166 -4.63 5.62 26.04
C VAL A 166 -3.74 4.39 26.18
N LYS A 167 -2.98 4.26 27.28
CA LYS A 167 -2.16 3.06 27.54
C LYS A 167 -3.02 1.81 27.65
N GLU A 168 -4.13 1.89 28.38
CA GLU A 168 -5.04 0.76 28.56
C GLU A 168 -5.74 0.37 27.27
N GLN A 169 -6.24 1.33 26.49
CA GLN A 169 -6.81 1.05 25.17
C GLN A 169 -5.77 0.44 24.22
N THR A 170 -4.53 0.93 24.24
CA THR A 170 -3.45 0.37 23.42
C THR A 170 -3.17 -1.09 23.80
N ARG A 171 -3.19 -1.41 25.11
CA ARG A 171 -3.03 -2.78 25.61
C ARG A 171 -4.17 -3.69 25.14
N ILE A 172 -5.42 -3.28 25.35
CA ILE A 172 -6.61 -4.05 24.94
C ILE A 172 -6.63 -4.27 23.43
N CYS A 173 -6.39 -3.24 22.63
CA CYS A 173 -6.32 -3.36 21.18
C CYS A 173 -5.19 -4.31 20.74
N GLY A 174 -4.02 -4.24 21.38
CA GLY A 174 -2.91 -5.15 21.13
C GLY A 174 -3.29 -6.62 21.40
N GLU A 175 -3.94 -6.90 22.52
CA GLU A 175 -4.39 -8.25 22.88
C GLU A 175 -5.46 -8.79 21.92
N VAL A 176 -6.46 -7.99 21.57
CA VAL A 176 -7.52 -8.39 20.63
C VAL A 176 -6.93 -8.71 19.25
N VAL A 177 -6.04 -7.85 18.73
CA VAL A 177 -5.40 -8.07 17.43
C VAL A 177 -4.50 -9.30 17.46
N ASN A 178 -3.71 -9.49 18.51
CA ASN A 178 -2.83 -10.66 18.64
C ASN A 178 -3.63 -11.97 18.71
N ASN A 179 -4.71 -12.00 19.51
CA ASN A 179 -5.55 -13.19 19.63
C ASN A 179 -6.27 -13.53 18.32
N ALA A 180 -6.82 -12.52 17.63
CA ALA A 180 -7.46 -12.72 16.32
C ALA A 180 -6.45 -13.25 15.29
N LEU A 181 -5.25 -12.66 15.26
CA LEU A 181 -4.18 -13.07 14.34
C LEU A 181 -3.71 -14.49 14.63
N GLU A 182 -3.56 -14.87 15.90
CA GLU A 182 -3.17 -16.23 16.30
C GLU A 182 -4.23 -17.26 15.90
N SER A 183 -5.52 -16.95 16.10
CA SER A 183 -6.63 -17.82 15.68
C SER A 183 -6.62 -18.02 14.16
N SER A 184 -6.54 -16.93 13.38
CA SER A 184 -6.48 -17.02 11.91
C SER A 184 -5.24 -17.77 11.42
N LEU A 185 -4.10 -17.65 12.11
CA LEU A 185 -2.88 -18.40 11.75
C LEU A 185 -3.06 -19.90 12.00
N LYS A 186 -3.71 -20.30 13.09
CA LYS A 186 -4.02 -21.71 13.37
C LYS A 186 -4.94 -22.30 12.30
N GLU A 187 -6.00 -21.58 11.94
CA GLU A 187 -6.93 -22.00 10.87
C GLU A 187 -6.22 -22.15 9.52
N MET A 188 -5.36 -21.18 9.16
CA MET A 188 -4.60 -21.23 7.92
C MET A 188 -3.61 -22.39 7.90
N THR A 189 -2.96 -22.68 9.02
CA THR A 189 -2.02 -23.80 9.14
C THR A 189 -2.72 -25.14 8.98
N GLU A 190 -3.92 -25.30 9.57
CA GLU A 190 -4.70 -26.52 9.40
C GLU A 190 -5.22 -26.66 7.95
N ALA A 191 -5.65 -25.56 7.32
CA ALA A 191 -6.05 -25.58 5.92
C ALA A 191 -4.91 -26.02 4.99
N LEU A 192 -3.68 -25.54 5.22
CA LEU A 192 -2.49 -25.98 4.49
C LEU A 192 -2.20 -27.47 4.71
N ARG A 193 -2.37 -27.97 5.94
CA ARG A 193 -2.19 -29.39 6.26
C ARG A 193 -3.17 -30.28 5.51
N VAL A 194 -4.44 -29.90 5.47
CA VAL A 194 -5.48 -30.60 4.69
C VAL A 194 -5.17 -30.55 3.20
N GLN A 195 -4.75 -29.40 2.69
CA GLN A 195 -4.37 -29.24 1.28
C GLN A 195 -3.20 -30.15 0.89
N GLN A 196 -2.18 -30.27 1.75
CA GLN A 196 -1.05 -31.17 1.53
C GLN A 196 -1.52 -32.63 1.46
N SER A 197 -2.38 -33.04 2.41
CA SER A 197 -2.95 -34.39 2.42
C SER A 197 -3.75 -34.70 1.15
N VAL A 198 -4.54 -33.74 0.65
CA VAL A 198 -5.27 -33.91 -0.62
C VAL A 198 -4.30 -34.01 -1.80
N SER A 199 -3.26 -33.18 -1.84
CA SER A 199 -2.24 -33.22 -2.88
C SER A 199 -1.52 -34.58 -2.95
N ASP A 200 -1.22 -35.16 -1.79
CA ASP A 200 -0.59 -36.47 -1.69
C ASP A 200 -1.52 -37.56 -2.24
N ARG A 201 -2.80 -37.56 -1.84
CA ARG A 201 -3.79 -38.52 -2.36
C ARG A 201 -4.02 -38.40 -3.86
N VAL A 202 -4.00 -37.19 -4.41
CA VAL A 202 -4.13 -36.97 -5.86
C VAL A 202 -2.94 -37.55 -6.61
N ARG A 203 -1.73 -37.39 -6.06
CA ARG A 203 -0.51 -37.97 -6.61
C ARG A 203 -0.55 -39.50 -6.57
N ASP A 204 -0.97 -40.10 -5.46
CA ASP A 204 -1.12 -41.56 -5.35
C ASP A 204 -2.13 -42.09 -6.36
N LEU A 205 -3.28 -41.42 -6.51
CA LEU A 205 -4.29 -41.79 -7.50
C LEU A 205 -3.75 -41.69 -8.94
N SER A 206 -2.92 -40.69 -9.24
CA SER A 206 -2.27 -40.54 -10.55
C SER A 206 -1.38 -41.74 -10.87
N LEU A 207 -0.59 -42.20 -9.89
CA LEU A 207 0.27 -43.37 -10.06
C LEU A 207 -0.56 -44.65 -10.29
N CYS A 208 -1.65 -44.85 -9.53
CA CYS A 208 -2.54 -45.99 -9.75
C CYS A 208 -3.20 -45.98 -11.15
N VAL A 209 -3.56 -44.79 -11.66
CA VAL A 209 -4.13 -44.65 -13.01
C VAL A 209 -3.09 -44.99 -14.08
N GLU A 210 -1.85 -44.58 -13.92
CA GLU A 210 -0.75 -44.92 -14.83
C GLU A 210 -0.47 -46.42 -14.86
N GLU A 211 -0.47 -47.08 -13.69
CA GLU A 211 -0.29 -48.54 -13.56
C GLU A 211 -1.45 -49.33 -14.21
N LEU A 212 -2.70 -48.92 -13.94
CA LEU A 212 -3.88 -49.51 -14.56
C LEU A 212 -3.89 -49.32 -16.08
N HIS A 213 -3.51 -48.14 -16.56
CA HIS A 213 -3.37 -47.87 -17.99
C HIS A 213 -2.32 -48.79 -18.62
N GLY A 214 -1.14 -48.93 -18.00
CA GLY A 214 -0.09 -49.84 -18.46
C GLY A 214 -0.57 -51.28 -18.55
N SER A 215 -1.25 -51.77 -17.51
CA SER A 215 -1.81 -53.13 -17.46
C SER A 215 -2.86 -53.37 -18.54
N LEU A 216 -3.75 -52.40 -18.77
CA LEU A 216 -4.79 -52.48 -19.81
C LEU A 216 -4.17 -52.52 -21.21
N MET A 217 -3.13 -51.72 -21.47
CA MET A 217 -2.44 -51.71 -22.77
C MET A 217 -1.82 -53.08 -23.09
N VAL A 218 -1.19 -53.73 -22.09
CA VAL A 218 -0.62 -55.08 -22.26
C VAL A 218 -1.70 -56.11 -22.59
N GLU A 219 -2.84 -56.07 -21.91
CA GLU A 219 -3.95 -57.01 -22.17
C GLU A 219 -4.60 -56.75 -23.55
N VAL A 220 -4.75 -55.49 -23.96
CA VAL A 220 -5.25 -55.13 -25.30
C VAL A 220 -4.29 -55.62 -26.38
N GLU A 221 -2.98 -55.44 -26.22
CA GLU A 221 -1.97 -55.96 -27.14
C GLU A 221 -2.02 -57.49 -27.26
N LYS A 222 -2.16 -58.19 -26.13
CA LYS A 222 -2.30 -59.64 -26.08
C LYS A 222 -3.55 -60.11 -26.84
N GLN A 223 -4.72 -59.54 -26.56
CA GLN A 223 -5.97 -59.89 -27.24
C GLN A 223 -5.92 -59.57 -28.73
N SER A 224 -5.30 -58.44 -29.09
CA SER A 224 -5.07 -58.07 -30.49
C SER A 224 -4.23 -59.12 -31.23
N LYS A 225 -3.17 -59.61 -30.58
CA LYS A 225 -2.30 -60.67 -31.14
C LYS A 225 -3.05 -62.00 -31.29
N GLU A 226 -3.76 -62.45 -30.26
CA GLU A 226 -4.58 -63.68 -30.33
C GLU A 226 -5.65 -63.61 -31.42
N CYS A 227 -6.29 -62.45 -31.57
CA CYS A 227 -7.25 -62.20 -32.65
C CYS A 227 -6.59 -62.29 -34.03
N ALA A 228 -5.43 -61.66 -34.22
CA ALA A 228 -4.69 -61.69 -35.47
C ALA A 228 -4.27 -63.12 -35.87
N GLU A 229 -3.77 -63.91 -34.91
CA GLU A 229 -3.42 -65.33 -35.12
C GLU A 229 -4.66 -66.16 -35.50
N GLY A 230 -5.79 -65.95 -34.82
CA GLY A 230 -7.07 -66.58 -35.14
C GLY A 230 -7.56 -66.24 -36.54
N MET A 231 -7.47 -64.96 -36.95
CA MET A 231 -7.82 -64.53 -38.31
C MET A 231 -6.93 -65.19 -39.36
N GLN A 232 -5.63 -65.29 -39.12
CA GLN A 232 -4.69 -65.94 -40.04
C GLN A 232 -5.00 -67.43 -40.20
N LYS A 233 -5.33 -68.14 -39.10
CA LYS A 233 -5.73 -69.55 -39.15
C LYS A 233 -7.03 -69.75 -39.94
N ASN A 234 -8.01 -68.87 -39.73
CA ASN A 234 -9.27 -68.90 -40.49
C ASN A 234 -9.04 -68.65 -41.99
N GLU A 235 -8.18 -67.68 -42.33
CA GLU A 235 -7.78 -67.40 -43.71
C GLU A 235 -7.13 -68.62 -44.39
N GLN A 236 -6.23 -69.32 -43.69
CA GLN A 236 -5.60 -70.54 -44.19
C GLN A 236 -6.60 -71.68 -44.42
N LEU A 237 -7.53 -71.89 -43.48
CA LEU A 237 -8.60 -72.89 -43.63
C LEU A 237 -9.50 -72.58 -44.84
N LEU A 238 -9.89 -71.32 -45.01
CA LEU A 238 -10.67 -70.87 -46.17
C LEU A 238 -9.94 -71.15 -47.49
N LYS A 239 -8.65 -70.80 -47.57
CA LYS A 239 -7.81 -71.09 -48.75
C LYS A 239 -7.74 -72.59 -49.03
N ALA A 240 -7.62 -73.44 -48.00
CA ALA A 240 -7.59 -74.89 -48.15
C ALA A 240 -8.92 -75.47 -48.67
N VAL A 241 -10.06 -75.00 -48.14
CA VAL A 241 -11.41 -75.41 -48.59
C VAL A 241 -11.62 -75.05 -50.06
N LEU A 242 -11.29 -73.80 -50.45
CA LEU A 242 -11.39 -73.35 -51.83
C LEU A 242 -10.58 -74.24 -52.79
N LYS A 243 -9.35 -74.60 -52.41
CA LYS A 243 -8.47 -75.47 -53.24
C LYS A 243 -9.05 -76.86 -53.44
N LYS A 244 -9.79 -77.39 -52.46
CA LYS A 244 -10.34 -78.76 -52.48
C LYS A 244 -11.62 -78.89 -53.31
N HIS A 245 -12.33 -77.81 -53.62
CA HIS A 245 -13.68 -77.84 -54.24
C HIS A 245 -13.79 -77.07 -55.57
N GLY A 246 -12.65 -76.78 -56.21
CA GLY A 246 -12.50 -75.79 -57.29
C GLY A 246 -13.29 -75.97 -58.59
N ALA A 247 -14.02 -77.08 -58.79
CA ALA A 247 -14.84 -77.28 -60.00
C ALA A 247 -16.36 -77.11 -59.79
N SER A 248 -16.86 -77.09 -58.54
CA SER A 248 -18.31 -77.05 -58.24
C SER A 248 -18.78 -75.72 -57.60
N ALA A 249 -17.87 -74.76 -57.41
CA ALA A 249 -18.04 -73.69 -56.41
C ALA A 249 -18.13 -72.24 -56.97
N ALA A 250 -18.59 -72.04 -58.20
CA ALA A 250 -18.69 -70.69 -58.80
C ALA A 250 -19.56 -69.72 -57.95
N TYR A 251 -20.63 -70.21 -57.32
CA TYR A 251 -21.51 -69.41 -56.46
C TYR A 251 -20.96 -69.17 -55.04
N MET A 252 -20.11 -70.04 -54.50
CA MET A 252 -19.50 -69.83 -53.17
C MET A 252 -18.33 -68.85 -53.22
N ASN A 253 -17.73 -68.65 -54.39
CA ASN A 253 -16.52 -67.84 -54.55
C ASN A 253 -16.76 -66.36 -54.20
N GLU A 254 -17.97 -65.84 -54.44
CA GLU A 254 -18.26 -64.42 -54.22
C GLU A 254 -18.60 -64.08 -52.75
N GLY A 255 -19.28 -64.99 -52.05
CA GLY A 255 -19.47 -64.87 -50.60
C GLY A 255 -18.14 -64.96 -49.84
N VAL A 256 -17.20 -65.78 -50.32
CA VAL A 256 -15.87 -65.92 -49.74
C VAL A 256 -15.00 -64.69 -49.98
N LYS A 257 -15.02 -64.09 -51.18
CA LYS A 257 -14.32 -62.83 -51.47
C LYS A 257 -14.85 -61.67 -50.62
N ALA A 258 -16.16 -61.54 -50.47
CA ALA A 258 -16.76 -60.51 -49.61
C ALA A 258 -16.34 -60.65 -48.13
N LEU A 259 -16.16 -61.90 -47.67
CA LEU A 259 -15.72 -62.17 -46.30
C LEU A 259 -14.23 -61.84 -46.10
N LEU A 260 -13.39 -62.11 -47.10
CA LEU A 260 -11.97 -61.71 -47.11
C LEU A 260 -11.80 -60.18 -47.12
N GLN A 261 -12.60 -59.46 -47.92
CA GLN A 261 -12.56 -58.00 -47.93
C GLN A 261 -12.93 -57.39 -46.57
N ARG A 262 -13.96 -57.92 -45.90
CA ARG A 262 -14.32 -57.50 -44.53
C ARG A 262 -13.22 -57.77 -43.51
N ILE A 263 -12.44 -58.83 -43.69
CA ILE A 263 -11.28 -59.14 -42.84
C ILE A 263 -10.16 -58.10 -43.04
N GLU A 264 -9.93 -57.64 -44.27
CA GLU A 264 -8.97 -56.56 -44.55
C GLU A 264 -9.43 -55.21 -43.98
N ASP A 265 -10.72 -54.86 -44.12
CA ASP A 265 -11.27 -53.61 -43.59
C ASP A 265 -11.17 -53.55 -42.05
N MET A 266 -11.31 -54.69 -41.36
CA MET A 266 -11.13 -54.77 -39.90
C MET A 266 -9.67 -54.57 -39.45
N LYS A 267 -8.67 -54.96 -40.25
CA LYS A 267 -7.25 -54.69 -39.94
C LYS A 267 -6.94 -53.19 -39.95
N PHE A 268 -7.65 -52.40 -40.76
CA PHE A 268 -7.44 -50.95 -40.89
C PHE A 268 -7.93 -50.15 -39.67
N MET A 269 -8.98 -50.62 -38.99
CA MET A 269 -9.55 -49.95 -37.80
C MET A 269 -8.64 -50.03 -36.56
N ASN A 270 -7.72 -50.99 -36.50
CA ASN A 270 -6.83 -51.20 -35.35
C ASN A 270 -5.62 -50.24 -35.32
N ALA A 271 -5.34 -49.53 -36.42
CA ALA A 271 -4.19 -48.62 -36.52
C ALA A 271 -4.46 -47.19 -36.01
N ASN A 272 -5.73 -46.83 -35.76
CA ASN A 272 -6.14 -45.46 -35.43
C ASN A 272 -6.82 -45.38 -34.05
N VAL A 273 -6.10 -45.71 -32.98
CA VAL A 273 -6.52 -45.31 -31.63
C VAL A 273 -6.18 -43.82 -31.45
N PRO A 274 -7.16 -42.91 -31.23
CA PRO A 274 -6.90 -41.48 -31.22
C PRO A 274 -6.09 -41.03 -29.99
N ALA A 275 -5.14 -40.11 -30.18
CA ALA A 275 -4.30 -39.48 -29.15
C ALA A 275 -5.05 -38.63 -28.08
N SER A 276 -6.37 -38.78 -27.95
CA SER A 276 -7.23 -38.02 -27.04
C SER A 276 -7.12 -38.42 -25.56
N THR A 277 -6.29 -39.40 -25.22
CA THR A 277 -5.98 -39.82 -23.83
C THR A 277 -5.09 -38.84 -23.06
N SER A 278 -4.62 -37.74 -23.66
CA SER A 278 -3.77 -36.71 -23.01
C SER A 278 -4.50 -35.71 -22.10
N ARG A 279 -5.84 -35.78 -22.00
CA ARG A 279 -6.66 -34.82 -21.22
C ARG A 279 -6.44 -34.87 -19.70
N PRO A 280 -6.30 -36.02 -19.02
CA PRO A 280 -6.16 -36.07 -17.57
C PRO A 280 -4.88 -35.40 -17.07
N THR A 281 -3.75 -35.67 -17.71
CA THR A 281 -2.43 -35.10 -17.37
C THR A 281 -2.40 -33.57 -17.51
N GLN A 282 -3.13 -33.01 -18.47
CA GLN A 282 -3.21 -31.57 -18.68
C GLN A 282 -4.01 -30.85 -17.58
N VAL A 283 -5.05 -31.49 -17.04
CA VAL A 283 -5.85 -30.96 -15.92
C VAL A 283 -5.04 -31.01 -14.61
N ILE A 284 -4.28 -32.08 -14.39
CA ILE A 284 -3.40 -32.22 -13.22
C ILE A 284 -2.31 -31.14 -13.21
N CYS A 285 -1.66 -30.88 -14.35
CA CYS A 285 -0.64 -29.82 -14.46
C CYS A 285 -1.21 -28.42 -14.19
N LYS A 286 -2.41 -28.10 -14.71
CA LYS A 286 -3.06 -26.81 -14.47
C LYS A 286 -3.43 -26.59 -13.00
N ASN A 287 -3.83 -27.65 -12.30
CA ASN A 287 -4.15 -27.55 -10.88
C ASN A 287 -2.89 -27.40 -10.03
N SER A 288 -1.81 -28.12 -10.34
CA SER A 288 -0.51 -27.98 -9.66
C SER A 288 0.06 -26.55 -9.74
N GLN A 289 -0.02 -25.90 -10.91
CA GLN A 289 0.44 -24.52 -11.09
C GLN A 289 -0.36 -23.50 -10.25
N LYS A 290 -1.67 -23.69 -10.12
CA LYS A 290 -2.51 -22.82 -9.27
C LYS A 290 -2.14 -22.95 -7.79
N THR A 291 -1.87 -24.16 -7.33
CA THR A 291 -1.45 -24.40 -5.94
C THR A 291 -0.14 -23.69 -5.60
N LYS A 292 0.83 -23.72 -6.52
CA LYS A 292 2.13 -23.05 -6.36
C LYS A 292 2.00 -21.52 -6.28
N SER A 293 1.15 -20.93 -7.11
CA SER A 293 0.86 -19.48 -7.08
C SER A 293 0.21 -19.03 -5.76
N VAL A 294 -0.66 -19.85 -5.17
CA VAL A 294 -1.29 -19.58 -3.86
C VAL A 294 -0.26 -19.66 -2.73
N GLU A 295 0.67 -20.60 -2.80
CA GLU A 295 1.73 -20.79 -1.81
C GLU A 295 2.76 -19.63 -1.83
N GLU A 296 3.14 -19.15 -3.02
CA GLU A 296 3.96 -17.95 -3.21
C GLU A 296 3.28 -16.69 -2.65
N SER A 297 1.97 -16.55 -2.88
CA SER A 297 1.16 -15.44 -2.32
C SER A 297 1.10 -15.47 -0.79
N ALA A 298 0.94 -16.66 -0.19
CA ALA A 298 0.93 -16.84 1.26
C ALA A 298 2.30 -16.53 1.91
N ASN A 299 3.40 -16.85 1.21
CA ASN A 299 4.74 -16.53 1.66
C ASN A 299 5.06 -15.03 1.58
N ALA A 300 4.56 -14.32 0.55
CA ALA A 300 4.63 -12.86 0.49
C ALA A 300 3.92 -12.20 1.68
N ILE A 301 2.76 -12.74 2.10
CA ILE A 301 2.02 -12.27 3.28
C ILE A 301 2.81 -12.50 4.58
N ARG A 302 3.54 -13.61 4.71
CA ARG A 302 4.43 -13.87 5.86
C ARG A 302 5.57 -12.87 5.97
N LEU A 303 6.15 -12.43 4.85
CA LEU A 303 7.23 -11.44 4.82
C LEU A 303 6.75 -10.05 5.28
N LEU A 304 5.49 -9.69 5.00
CA LEU A 304 4.88 -8.41 5.38
C LEU A 304 4.64 -8.24 6.90
N ARG A 305 4.82 -9.31 7.69
CA ARG A 305 4.63 -9.36 9.15
C ARG A 305 5.65 -8.53 9.95
N SER A 306 6.61 -7.87 9.29
CA SER A 306 7.75 -7.18 9.91
C SER A 306 7.82 -5.66 9.71
N SER A 307 6.81 -5.03 9.10
CA SER A 307 6.78 -3.57 8.84
C SER A 307 5.57 -2.89 9.50
N GLY A 308 5.80 -1.73 10.14
CA GLY A 308 4.79 -0.93 10.88
C GLY A 308 3.67 -0.31 10.01
N PRO A 309 2.86 0.64 10.55
CA PRO A 309 1.71 1.19 9.86
C PRO A 309 2.12 1.93 8.58
N LEU A 310 1.50 1.56 7.47
CA LEU A 310 1.82 2.01 6.11
C LEU A 310 0.81 3.10 5.66
N GLU A 311 1.14 3.95 4.69
CA GLU A 311 0.25 4.98 4.11
C GLU A 311 0.20 4.83 2.56
N VAL A 312 -1.00 4.91 1.94
CA VAL A 312 -1.18 4.88 0.45
C VAL A 312 -1.40 6.25 -0.13
N PHE A 313 -0.78 6.47 -1.28
CA PHE A 313 -1.09 7.58 -2.17
C PHE A 313 -1.62 7.04 -3.51
N TRP A 314 -2.81 7.49 -3.90
CA TRP A 314 -3.41 7.21 -5.20
C TRP A 314 -3.16 8.39 -6.15
N ARG A 315 -2.70 8.12 -7.37
CA ARG A 315 -2.53 9.14 -8.40
C ARG A 315 -3.59 9.00 -9.48
N PHE A 316 -4.57 9.88 -9.45
CA PHE A 316 -5.61 9.95 -10.47
C PHE A 316 -5.16 10.84 -11.63
N GLN A 317 -5.15 10.28 -12.85
CA GLN A 317 -4.95 11.08 -14.05
C GLN A 317 -6.19 11.95 -14.30
N SER A 318 -6.02 13.16 -14.82
CA SER A 318 -7.10 14.14 -14.99
C SER A 318 -7.82 14.56 -13.70
N ILE A 319 -7.20 14.41 -12.52
CA ILE A 319 -7.81 14.89 -11.26
C ILE A 319 -8.05 16.41 -11.27
N ALA A 320 -7.21 17.17 -11.97
CA ALA A 320 -7.38 18.60 -12.12
C ALA A 320 -8.66 18.97 -12.89
N GLU A 321 -9.01 18.19 -13.94
CA GLU A 321 -10.23 18.38 -14.73
C GLU A 321 -11.45 17.98 -13.90
N PHE A 322 -11.40 16.83 -13.22
CA PHE A 322 -12.45 16.39 -12.29
C PHE A 322 -12.71 17.41 -11.17
N LEU A 323 -11.65 18.01 -10.63
CA LEU A 323 -11.75 19.09 -9.65
C LEU A 323 -12.30 20.39 -10.22
N LYS A 324 -12.02 20.68 -11.49
CA LYS A 324 -12.60 21.83 -12.17
C LYS A 324 -14.11 21.66 -12.33
N GLU A 325 -14.57 20.47 -12.71
CA GLU A 325 -16.00 20.14 -12.78
C GLU A 325 -16.68 20.27 -11.39
N GLY A 326 -15.99 19.80 -10.34
CA GLY A 326 -16.45 19.91 -8.94
C GLY A 326 -16.53 21.35 -8.38
N ARG A 327 -16.00 22.36 -9.08
CA ARG A 327 -16.10 23.78 -8.67
C ARG A 327 -17.46 24.39 -9.00
N GLU A 328 -18.10 23.88 -10.03
CA GLU A 328 -19.35 24.41 -10.58
C GLU A 328 -20.57 23.67 -10.03
N SER A 329 -20.44 22.36 -9.75
CA SER A 329 -21.51 21.54 -9.17
C SER A 329 -20.93 20.33 -8.43
N GLU A 330 -21.78 19.61 -7.68
CA GLU A 330 -21.39 18.33 -7.06
C GLU A 330 -21.22 17.27 -8.15
N VAL A 331 -20.00 16.77 -8.33
CA VAL A 331 -19.68 15.82 -9.41
C VAL A 331 -19.34 14.47 -8.82
N THR A 332 -19.94 13.40 -9.37
CA THR A 332 -19.65 12.01 -9.00
C THR A 332 -19.23 11.23 -10.22
N ARG A 333 -18.06 10.56 -10.17
CA ARG A 333 -17.62 9.59 -11.18
C ARG A 333 -17.61 8.19 -10.57
N SER A 334 -17.94 7.18 -11.38
CA SER A 334 -17.88 5.79 -10.98
C SER A 334 -16.99 5.01 -11.96
N SER A 335 -16.23 4.03 -11.46
CA SER A 335 -15.60 3.04 -12.32
C SER A 335 -16.65 2.09 -12.92
N ASP A 336 -16.21 1.28 -13.86
CA ASP A 336 -16.95 0.07 -14.24
C ASP A 336 -17.06 -0.91 -13.06
N VAL A 337 -17.97 -1.87 -13.20
CA VAL A 337 -18.16 -2.94 -12.21
C VAL A 337 -17.08 -3.98 -12.42
N LEU A 338 -16.24 -4.17 -11.41
CA LEU A 338 -15.21 -5.18 -11.36
C LEU A 338 -15.74 -6.37 -10.56
N VAL A 339 -15.49 -7.61 -11.01
CA VAL A 339 -15.85 -8.80 -10.24
C VAL A 339 -14.60 -9.33 -9.57
N PHE A 340 -14.54 -9.27 -8.24
CA PHE A 340 -13.42 -9.76 -7.44
C PHE A 340 -13.90 -10.80 -6.44
N CYS A 341 -13.34 -12.01 -6.49
CA CYS A 341 -13.68 -13.12 -5.59
C CYS A 341 -15.20 -13.40 -5.47
N GLY A 342 -15.95 -13.24 -6.57
CA GLY A 342 -17.41 -13.43 -6.60
C GLY A 342 -18.23 -12.20 -6.17
N TYR A 343 -17.58 -11.07 -5.87
CA TYR A 343 -18.22 -9.83 -5.51
C TYR A 343 -18.14 -8.82 -6.66
N SER A 344 -19.24 -8.12 -6.93
CA SER A 344 -19.21 -6.94 -7.79
C SER A 344 -18.75 -5.72 -6.98
N VAL A 345 -17.70 -5.06 -7.43
CA VAL A 345 -17.11 -3.86 -6.83
C VAL A 345 -17.23 -2.72 -7.84
N ARG A 346 -17.63 -1.54 -7.37
CA ARG A 346 -17.65 -0.32 -8.17
C ARG A 346 -16.98 0.77 -7.34
N LEU A 347 -15.98 1.44 -7.87
CA LEU A 347 -15.36 2.58 -7.21
C LEU A 347 -16.17 3.82 -7.55
N LYS A 348 -16.37 4.69 -6.58
CA LYS A 348 -17.02 5.98 -6.78
C LYS A 348 -16.15 7.07 -6.16
N MET A 349 -16.02 8.18 -6.86
CA MET A 349 -15.39 9.40 -6.37
C MET A 349 -16.40 10.53 -6.48
N TYR A 350 -16.48 11.38 -5.48
CA TYR A 350 -17.23 12.63 -5.58
C TYR A 350 -16.39 13.82 -5.16
N ALA A 351 -16.66 14.95 -5.78
CA ALA A 351 -16.07 16.24 -5.45
C ALA A 351 -17.19 17.24 -5.20
N LYS A 352 -17.15 17.87 -4.02
CA LYS A 352 -18.07 18.95 -3.64
C LYS A 352 -17.27 20.12 -3.09
N ARG A 353 -17.54 21.32 -3.61
CA ARG A 353 -16.95 22.56 -3.12
C ARG A 353 -17.56 22.93 -1.76
N CYS A 354 -16.72 23.14 -0.75
CA CYS A 354 -17.11 23.69 0.54
C CYS A 354 -17.03 25.23 0.51
N ILE A 355 -17.70 25.85 1.50
CA ILE A 355 -17.87 27.31 1.60
C ILE A 355 -16.52 28.05 1.71
N ASP A 356 -15.48 27.38 2.19
CA ASP A 356 -14.12 27.89 2.42
C ASP A 356 -13.15 27.66 1.26
N ASN A 357 -13.64 27.35 0.05
CA ASN A 357 -12.83 26.92 -1.11
C ASN A 357 -12.02 25.64 -0.89
N THR A 358 -12.26 24.89 0.19
CA THR A 358 -11.74 23.51 0.30
C THR A 358 -12.65 22.55 -0.46
N PHE A 359 -12.07 21.46 -0.96
CA PHE A 359 -12.83 20.37 -1.57
C PHE A 359 -12.99 19.28 -0.54
N LEU A 360 -14.24 18.91 -0.24
CA LEU A 360 -14.49 17.70 0.51
C LEU A 360 -14.36 16.52 -0.47
N PHE A 361 -13.31 15.73 -0.29
CA PHE A 361 -13.23 14.40 -0.86
C PHE A 361 -13.68 13.43 0.20
N CYS A 362 -14.66 12.58 -0.10
CA CYS A 362 -14.94 11.49 0.81
C CYS A 362 -15.30 10.22 0.02
N GLY A 363 -14.83 9.09 0.53
CA GLY A 363 -15.42 7.76 0.36
C GLY A 363 -15.39 7.10 -1.03
N TYR A 364 -14.77 5.93 -1.08
CA TYR A 364 -15.10 4.89 -2.07
C TYR A 364 -16.36 4.15 -1.61
N SER A 365 -17.37 4.00 -2.48
CA SER A 365 -18.57 3.21 -2.18
C SER A 365 -18.48 1.83 -2.85
N VAL A 366 -17.95 0.83 -2.12
CA VAL A 366 -17.93 -0.57 -2.59
C VAL A 366 -19.33 -1.16 -2.50
N ARG A 367 -20.03 -1.27 -3.65
CA ARG A 367 -21.36 -1.87 -3.70
C ARG A 367 -21.29 -3.38 -3.96
N LEU A 368 -21.07 -4.16 -2.89
CA LEU A 368 -21.06 -5.63 -2.94
C LEU A 368 -22.47 -6.17 -3.18
N LYS A 369 -22.72 -6.74 -4.37
CA LYS A 369 -23.90 -7.60 -4.60
C LYS A 369 -23.51 -9.05 -4.35
N MET A 370 -24.06 -9.65 -3.30
CA MET A 370 -23.84 -11.05 -2.96
C MET A 370 -25.02 -11.89 -3.45
N TYR A 371 -24.74 -13.00 -4.12
CA TYR A 371 -25.73 -14.01 -4.49
C TYR A 371 -25.76 -15.20 -3.50
N ALA A 372 -24.85 -15.25 -2.52
CA ALA A 372 -24.83 -16.25 -1.44
C ALA A 372 -24.19 -15.69 -0.16
N LYS A 373 -24.63 -16.16 1.02
CA LYS A 373 -24.28 -15.68 2.36
C LYS A 373 -22.85 -16.11 2.77
N ARG A 374 -21.88 -15.20 2.71
CA ARG A 374 -20.51 -15.35 3.29
C ARG A 374 -20.14 -14.06 4.03
N CYS A 375 -19.35 -14.18 5.10
CA CYS A 375 -18.89 -13.04 5.89
C CYS A 375 -17.83 -12.23 5.12
N ILE A 376 -17.93 -10.91 5.16
CA ILE A 376 -16.92 -9.98 4.67
C ILE A 376 -16.00 -9.67 5.86
N ASP A 377 -14.71 -9.95 5.74
CA ASP A 377 -13.70 -9.72 6.78
C ASP A 377 -12.56 -8.81 6.28
N ASN A 378 -11.61 -8.48 7.15
CA ASN A 378 -10.45 -7.65 6.81
C ASN A 378 -9.54 -8.30 5.74
N THR A 379 -9.55 -9.63 5.65
CA THR A 379 -8.83 -10.42 4.67
C THR A 379 -9.32 -10.10 3.25
N PHE A 380 -10.63 -10.04 3.03
CA PHE A 380 -11.23 -9.63 1.74
C PHE A 380 -10.71 -8.28 1.24
N PHE A 381 -10.51 -7.31 2.14
CA PHE A 381 -10.06 -5.97 1.77
C PHE A 381 -8.56 -5.90 1.45
N MET A 382 -7.73 -6.69 2.12
CA MET A 382 -6.30 -6.81 1.75
C MET A 382 -6.14 -7.43 0.36
N PHE A 383 -6.92 -8.48 0.06
CA PHE A 383 -6.94 -9.12 -1.25
C PHE A 383 -7.48 -8.20 -2.36
N LEU A 384 -8.52 -7.41 -2.08
CA LEU A 384 -9.06 -6.44 -3.05
C LEU A 384 -8.04 -5.34 -3.37
N SER A 385 -7.30 -4.86 -2.36
CA SER A 385 -6.22 -3.89 -2.53
C SER A 385 -5.08 -4.43 -3.41
N ALA A 386 -4.66 -5.68 -3.18
CA ALA A 386 -3.63 -6.36 -3.98
C ALA A 386 -4.08 -6.72 -5.40
N TYR A 387 -5.35 -7.04 -5.63
CA TYR A 387 -5.86 -7.36 -6.96
C TYR A 387 -6.07 -6.12 -7.84
N MET A 388 -6.51 -5.01 -7.23
CA MET A 388 -6.71 -3.74 -7.95
C MET A 388 -5.39 -3.13 -8.43
N SER A 389 -4.25 -3.59 -7.91
CA SER A 389 -2.93 -3.11 -8.32
C SER A 389 -2.31 -3.87 -9.50
N GLU A 390 -2.82 -5.06 -9.83
CA GLU A 390 -2.37 -5.88 -10.97
C GLU A 390 -3.24 -5.69 -12.25
N PHE A 391 -4.40 -5.02 -12.12
CA PHE A 391 -5.35 -4.89 -13.22
C PHE A 391 -4.94 -3.78 -14.23
N ASN A 392 -4.27 -4.17 -15.32
CA ASN A 392 -3.86 -3.31 -16.44
C ASN A 392 -5.00 -2.86 -17.39
N GLY A 393 -6.27 -3.06 -17.00
CA GLY A 393 -7.45 -2.77 -17.83
C GLY A 393 -8.06 -1.37 -17.65
N PHE A 394 -7.38 -0.45 -16.97
CA PHE A 394 -7.85 0.92 -16.76
C PHE A 394 -7.33 1.86 -17.87
N PRO A 395 -8.08 2.92 -18.23
CA PRO A 395 -7.57 4.00 -19.09
C PRO A 395 -6.47 4.87 -18.42
N PHE A 396 -5.92 4.45 -17.28
CA PHE A 396 -4.94 5.18 -16.49
C PHE A 396 -3.81 4.24 -16.04
N LYS A 397 -2.56 4.66 -16.20
CA LYS A 397 -1.39 3.91 -15.72
C LYS A 397 -1.21 4.13 -14.21
N VAL A 398 -1.16 3.03 -13.46
CA VAL A 398 -1.03 3.03 -12.00
C VAL A 398 0.36 2.54 -11.60
N ALA A 399 0.97 3.20 -10.60
CA ALA A 399 2.16 2.74 -9.90
C ALA A 399 1.84 2.58 -8.41
N LEU A 400 2.35 1.51 -7.81
CA LEU A 400 1.96 0.88 -6.54
C LEU A 400 2.73 1.43 -5.32
N PHE A 401 2.04 1.86 -4.25
CA PHE A 401 2.54 1.88 -2.85
C PHE A 401 1.34 1.79 -1.85
N HIS A 402 1.48 1.09 -0.70
CA HIS A 402 0.42 0.32 0.05
C HIS A 402 -0.10 0.87 1.42
N SER A 403 -1.34 0.47 1.83
CA SER A 403 -2.21 0.83 3.02
C SER A 403 -3.53 1.69 2.93
N LEU A 404 -4.66 1.10 3.37
CA LEU A 404 -6.01 1.65 3.45
C LEU A 404 -6.54 1.61 4.90
N HIS A 405 -7.09 2.72 5.43
CA HIS A 405 -7.84 2.72 6.71
C HIS A 405 -9.34 2.59 6.46
N ILE A 406 -10.00 1.60 7.10
CA ILE A 406 -11.43 1.30 6.95
C ILE A 406 -12.15 1.55 8.28
N CYS A 407 -13.12 2.46 8.30
CA CYS A 407 -14.13 2.54 9.37
C CYS A 407 -15.43 1.92 8.87
N VAL A 408 -15.93 0.91 9.57
CA VAL A 408 -17.22 0.26 9.31
C VAL A 408 -18.28 0.87 10.22
N GLY A 409 -19.19 1.67 9.68
CA GLY A 409 -20.36 2.16 10.40
C GLY A 409 -21.57 1.28 10.15
N GLU A 410 -22.14 0.68 11.20
CA GLU A 410 -23.45 0.01 11.12
C GLU A 410 -24.58 1.04 11.20
N SER A 411 -25.42 1.12 10.15
CA SER A 411 -26.66 1.89 10.18
C SER A 411 -27.81 1.02 10.69
N LYS A 412 -28.25 1.22 11.94
CA LYS A 412 -29.51 0.63 12.45
C LYS A 412 -30.70 1.47 11.98
N ARG A 413 -31.52 0.94 11.07
CA ARG A 413 -32.89 1.43 10.82
C ARG A 413 -33.92 0.46 11.40
N ARG A 414 -34.71 0.91 12.38
CA ARG A 414 -35.97 0.29 12.83
C ARG A 414 -37.01 0.23 11.69
N GLY A 415 -37.98 -0.68 11.80
CA GLY A 415 -39.16 -0.77 10.93
C GLY A 415 -39.04 -1.80 9.81
N GLY A 416 -39.94 -2.80 9.84
CA GLY A 416 -39.92 -4.02 9.04
C GLY A 416 -40.25 -3.82 7.56
N ASN A 417 -39.40 -4.41 6.73
CA ASN A 417 -39.64 -5.01 5.40
C ASN A 417 -38.27 -5.51 4.92
N TYR A 418 -38.23 -6.64 4.21
CA TYR A 418 -36.99 -7.32 3.78
C TYR A 418 -35.89 -6.33 3.36
N LYS A 419 -34.90 -6.13 4.24
CA LYS A 419 -33.86 -5.09 4.12
C LYS A 419 -32.63 -5.68 3.47
N ARG A 420 -32.21 -5.08 2.35
CA ARG A 420 -30.87 -5.25 1.77
C ARG A 420 -29.87 -4.59 2.72
N ASN A 421 -28.83 -5.30 3.13
CA ASN A 421 -27.74 -4.73 3.93
C ASN A 421 -26.82 -3.91 3.02
N PHE A 422 -26.61 -2.64 3.37
CA PHE A 422 -25.68 -1.74 2.68
C PHE A 422 -24.64 -1.28 3.69
N GLY A 423 -23.36 -1.62 3.45
CA GLY A 423 -22.23 -1.01 4.16
C GLY A 423 -21.76 0.22 3.39
N THR A 424 -21.46 1.31 4.09
CA THR A 424 -20.79 2.49 3.53
C THR A 424 -19.46 2.67 4.26
N ILE A 425 -18.37 2.75 3.50
CA ILE A 425 -17.03 2.97 4.04
C ILE A 425 -16.66 4.42 3.76
N GLN A 426 -16.25 5.16 4.79
CA GLN A 426 -15.75 6.52 4.67
C GLN A 426 -14.27 6.54 5.02
N VAL A 427 -13.47 7.18 4.16
CA VAL A 427 -12.03 7.38 4.35
C VAL A 427 -11.76 8.87 4.19
N PHE A 428 -11.06 9.47 5.15
CA PHE A 428 -10.72 10.89 5.17
C PHE A 428 -9.26 11.07 4.72
N PRO A 429 -8.96 11.95 3.75
CA PRO A 429 -7.58 12.29 3.43
C PRO A 429 -6.97 13.13 4.55
N ARG A 430 -5.74 12.79 4.96
CA ARG A 430 -4.90 13.66 5.80
C ARG A 430 -4.19 14.65 4.87
N LEU A 431 -4.56 15.93 4.93
CA LEU A 431 -3.88 16.98 4.17
C LEU A 431 -2.48 17.19 4.80
N LEU A 432 -1.42 16.87 4.05
CA LEU A 432 -0.07 17.31 4.37
C LEU A 432 0.08 18.74 3.83
N SER A 433 0.33 19.69 4.74
CA SER A 433 0.59 21.10 4.47
C SER A 433 1.96 21.34 3.85
#